data_AF-A0A4D7Z6C9-F1
#
_entry.id   AF-A0A4D7Z6C9-F1
#
_cell.length_a   1.000
_cell.length_b   1.000
_cell.length_c   1.000
_cell.angle_alpha   90.00
_cell.angle_beta   90.00
_cell.angle_gamma   90.00
#
_symmetry.space_group_name_H-M   'P 1'
#
loop_
_entity.id
_entity.type
_entity.pdbx_description
1 polymer ?
#
loop_
_entity_poly.entity_id
_entity_poly.type
_entity_poly.pdbx_seq_one_letter_code
_entity_poly.pdbx_strand_id
1 'polypeptide(L)'
;MEAVIDDALREDFGAQAGQIIDLWQRLNPAQPAVFEMIDSRGGMFCSWTKAQRKAGFAQLLSSFDPMYDRFYPMRLKNGEKNLISPGEFAAWENAEWPDPRW
;
A
#
# COMPACT_ATOMS: atom_id res chain seq x y z
N MET A 1 2.43 -17.90 10.40
CA MET A 1 1.49 -16.92 9.81
C MET A 1 2.19 -16.16 8.70
N GLU A 2 3.37 -15.58 8.95
CA GLU A 2 4.17 -14.86 7.95
C GLU A 2 4.56 -15.71 6.73
N ALA A 3 5.01 -16.97 6.91
CA ALA A 3 5.36 -17.83 5.79
C ALA A 3 4.21 -18.08 4.79
N VAL A 4 2.96 -18.13 5.28
CA VAL A 4 1.77 -18.30 4.43
C VAL A 4 1.48 -17.04 3.62
N ILE A 5 1.73 -15.86 4.21
CA ILE A 5 1.59 -14.57 3.51
C ILE A 5 2.65 -14.46 2.42
N ASP A 6 3.91 -14.77 2.73
CA ASP A 6 5.01 -14.72 1.75
C ASP A 6 4.76 -15.65 0.56
N ASP A 7 4.25 -16.87 0.79
CA ASP A 7 3.94 -17.80 -0.30
C ASP A 7 2.78 -17.30 -1.17
N ALA A 8 1.72 -16.74 -0.57
CA ALA A 8 0.63 -16.12 -1.32
C ALA A 8 1.11 -14.91 -2.14
N LEU A 9 2.00 -14.08 -1.59
CA LEU A 9 2.59 -12.95 -2.30
C LEU A 9 3.47 -13.41 -3.48
N ARG A 10 4.22 -14.51 -3.32
CA ARG A 10 5.00 -15.12 -4.41
C ARG A 10 4.11 -15.61 -5.54
N GLU A 11 3.00 -16.27 -5.20
CA GLU A 11 2.03 -16.76 -6.18
C GLU A 11 1.38 -15.61 -6.96
N ASP A 12 0.90 -14.57 -6.26
CA ASP A 12 0.11 -13.51 -6.88
C ASP A 12 0.94 -12.48 -7.67
N PHE A 13 2.17 -12.21 -7.23
CA PHE A 13 3.00 -11.11 -7.75
C PHE A 13 4.26 -11.55 -8.52
N GLY A 14 4.63 -12.83 -8.48
CA GLY A 14 5.73 -13.40 -9.27
C GLY A 14 7.02 -12.61 -9.11
N ALA A 15 7.52 -12.01 -10.20
CA ALA A 15 8.77 -11.25 -10.20
C ALA A 15 8.79 -10.04 -9.24
N GLN A 16 7.63 -9.48 -8.87
CA GLN A 16 7.52 -8.36 -7.92
C GLN A 16 7.44 -8.82 -6.45
N ALA A 17 7.30 -10.12 -6.19
CA ALA A 17 7.04 -10.63 -4.85
C ALA A 17 8.14 -10.29 -3.85
N GLY A 18 9.42 -10.35 -4.27
CA GLY A 18 10.54 -10.00 -3.38
C GLY A 18 10.43 -8.57 -2.84
N GLN A 19 10.21 -7.59 -3.73
CA GLN A 19 10.01 -6.19 -3.33
C GLN A 19 8.80 -6.02 -2.41
N ILE A 20 7.70 -6.71 -2.68
CA ILE A 20 6.46 -6.61 -1.89
C ILE A 20 6.66 -7.23 -0.50
N ILE A 21 7.34 -8.37 -0.41
CA ILE A 21 7.70 -9.01 0.87
C ILE A 21 8.60 -8.07 1.68
N ASP A 22 9.61 -7.46 1.07
CA ASP A 22 10.49 -6.49 1.75
C ASP A 22 9.70 -5.31 2.31
N LEU A 23 8.72 -4.79 1.55
CA LEU A 23 7.86 -3.68 2.01
C LEU A 23 6.89 -4.11 3.12
N TRP A 24 6.30 -5.30 2.99
CA TRP A 24 5.44 -5.90 4.02
C TRP A 24 6.19 -6.10 5.34
N GLN A 25 7.39 -6.68 5.31
CA GLN A 25 8.20 -6.94 6.51
C GLN A 25 8.71 -5.66 7.19
N ARG A 26 8.72 -4.53 6.47
CA ARG A 26 9.06 -3.21 7.02
C ARG A 26 7.90 -2.56 7.78
N LEU A 27 6.68 -3.07 7.66
CA LEU A 27 5.56 -2.57 8.45
C LEU A 27 5.82 -2.87 9.93
N ASN A 28 5.86 -1.82 10.74
CA ASN A 28 6.07 -1.95 12.17
C ASN A 28 4.76 -1.66 12.93
N PRO A 29 4.03 -2.69 13.37
CA PRO A 29 2.77 -2.50 14.08
C PRO A 29 2.94 -1.83 15.45
N ALA A 30 4.16 -1.72 15.98
CA ALA A 30 4.41 -0.96 17.21
C ALA A 30 4.42 0.56 16.98
N GLN A 31 4.40 1.03 15.73
CA GLN A 31 4.30 2.46 15.41
C GLN A 31 2.82 2.89 15.38
N PRO A 32 2.37 3.79 16.28
CA PRO A 32 0.95 4.18 16.36
C PRO A 32 0.39 4.70 15.04
N ALA A 33 1.18 5.48 14.30
CA ALA A 33 0.80 6.07 13.03
C ALA A 33 0.46 5.01 11.96
N VAL A 34 0.99 3.78 12.04
CA VAL A 34 0.65 2.71 11.09
C VAL A 34 -0.83 2.38 11.16
N PHE A 35 -1.43 2.34 12.35
CA PHE A 35 -2.87 2.07 12.50
C PHE A 35 -3.74 3.23 12.03
N GLU A 36 -3.30 4.48 12.23
CA GLU A 36 -3.98 5.66 11.68
C GLU A 36 -3.95 5.62 10.14
N MET A 37 -2.82 5.22 9.57
CA MET A 37 -2.65 5.09 8.12
C MET A 37 -3.46 3.94 7.52
N ILE A 38 -3.79 2.89 8.28
CA ILE A 38 -4.60 1.74 7.81
C ILE A 38 -5.99 2.21 7.35
N ASP A 39 -6.57 3.24 7.98
CA ASP A 39 -7.92 3.70 7.63
C ASP A 39 -8.02 4.11 6.15
N SER A 40 -7.23 5.13 5.78
CA SER A 40 -7.23 5.66 4.41
C SER A 40 -6.69 4.67 3.37
N ARG A 41 -5.63 3.93 3.71
CA ARG A 41 -4.99 2.97 2.79
C ARG A 41 -5.85 1.73 2.57
N GLY A 42 -6.54 1.27 3.62
CA GLY A 42 -7.48 0.17 3.57
C GLY A 42 -8.71 0.51 2.73
N GLY A 43 -9.33 1.66 2.96
CA GLY A 43 -10.44 2.16 2.15
C GLY A 43 -10.08 2.27 0.67
N MET A 44 -8.90 2.84 0.36
CA MET A 44 -8.40 2.89 -1.01
C MET A 44 -8.20 1.50 -1.62
N PHE A 45 -7.57 0.56 -0.90
CA PHE A 45 -7.37 -0.81 -1.39
C PHE A 45 -8.70 -1.52 -1.67
N CYS A 46 -9.70 -1.34 -0.80
CA CYS A 46 -11.04 -1.88 -0.97
C CYS A 46 -11.77 -1.29 -2.19
N SER A 47 -11.50 -0.04 -2.53
CA SER A 47 -12.06 0.61 -3.72
C SER A 47 -11.46 0.11 -5.04
N TRP A 48 -10.30 -0.54 -4.98
CA TRP A 48 -9.57 -0.93 -6.19
C TRP A 48 -10.08 -2.22 -6.83
N THR A 49 -10.13 -2.20 -8.16
CA THR A 49 -10.26 -3.43 -8.97
C THR A 49 -9.07 -4.37 -8.73
N LYS A 50 -9.24 -5.66 -9.07
CA LYS A 50 -8.14 -6.65 -8.97
C LYS A 50 -6.88 -6.22 -9.75
N ALA A 51 -7.05 -5.59 -10.91
CA ALA A 51 -5.93 -5.09 -11.71
C ALA A 51 -5.20 -3.91 -11.04
N GLN A 52 -5.95 -2.96 -10.48
CA GLN A 52 -5.37 -1.84 -9.73
C GLN A 52 -4.61 -2.33 -8.49
N ARG A 53 -5.16 -3.31 -7.75
CA ARG A 53 -4.45 -3.95 -6.63
C ARG A 53 -3.14 -4.57 -7.11
N LYS A 54 -3.16 -5.36 -8.18
CA LYS A 54 -1.95 -6.00 -8.70
C LYS A 54 -0.86 -5.00 -9.11
N ALA A 55 -1.24 -3.85 -9.66
CA ALA A 55 -0.30 -2.81 -10.09
C ALA A 55 0.16 -1.87 -8.95
N GLY A 56 -0.73 -1.54 -8.01
CA GLY A 56 -0.53 -0.51 -7.00
C GLY A 56 -0.09 -1.01 -5.63
N PHE A 57 -0.19 -2.31 -5.35
CA PHE A 57 0.02 -2.85 -4.00
C PHE A 57 1.40 -2.53 -3.41
N ALA A 58 2.47 -2.62 -4.21
CA ALA A 58 3.81 -2.24 -3.75
C ALA A 58 3.87 -0.76 -3.31
N GLN A 59 3.24 0.14 -4.06
CA GLN A 59 3.25 1.57 -3.71
C GLN A 59 2.36 1.87 -2.52
N LEU A 60 1.24 1.16 -2.37
CA LEU A 60 0.40 1.20 -1.18
C LEU A 60 1.19 0.78 0.07
N LEU A 61 1.93 -0.33 0.02
CA LEU A 61 2.79 -0.75 1.13
C LEU A 61 3.89 0.27 1.42
N SER A 62 4.53 0.82 0.38
CA SER A 62 5.56 1.86 0.55
C SER A 62 5.03 3.13 1.21
N SER A 63 3.73 3.40 1.12
CA SER A 63 3.10 4.58 1.70
C SER A 63 2.98 4.54 3.22
N PHE A 64 3.24 3.40 3.86
CA PHE A 64 3.34 3.30 5.31
C PHE A 64 4.67 3.82 5.87
N ASP A 65 5.64 4.17 5.01
CA ASP A 65 6.85 4.86 5.46
C ASP A 65 6.48 6.26 5.99
N PRO A 66 6.84 6.64 7.24
CA PRO A 66 6.53 7.96 7.79
C PRO A 66 7.08 9.14 6.99
N MET A 67 8.07 8.91 6.13
CA MET A 67 8.64 9.93 5.26
C MET A 67 8.04 9.92 3.84
N TYR A 68 7.01 9.10 3.57
CA TYR A 68 6.43 8.95 2.24
C TYR A 68 6.02 10.29 1.63
N ASP A 69 5.23 11.10 2.34
CA ASP A 69 4.75 12.40 1.88
C ASP A 69 5.90 13.36 1.55
N ARG A 70 6.96 13.31 2.35
CA ARG A 70 8.15 14.14 2.13
C ARG A 70 8.91 13.73 0.87
N PHE A 71 8.99 12.42 0.59
CA PHE A 71 9.68 11.91 -0.58
C PHE A 71 8.81 11.87 -1.85
N TYR A 72 7.48 11.92 -1.71
CA TYR A 72 6.53 11.80 -2.83
C TYR A 72 6.85 12.72 -4.02
N PRO A 73 7.10 14.04 -3.84
CA PRO A 73 7.39 14.93 -4.97
C PRO A 73 8.67 14.53 -5.73
N MET A 74 9.69 14.05 -5.00
CA MET A 74 10.95 13.60 -5.59
C MET A 74 10.76 12.30 -6.36
N ARG A 75 10.05 11.32 -5.77
CA ARG A 75 9.74 10.03 -6.41
C ARG A 75 8.92 10.22 -7.67
N LEU A 76 7.95 11.14 -7.63
CA LEU A 76 7.14 11.53 -8.79
C LEU A 76 8.01 12.14 -9.90
N LYS A 77 8.91 13.06 -9.54
CA LYS A 77 9.86 13.65 -10.50
C LYS A 77 10.80 12.61 -11.12
N ASN A 78 11.16 11.57 -10.37
CA ASN A 78 11.99 10.46 -10.85
C ASN A 78 11.21 9.47 -11.75
N GLY A 79 9.90 9.68 -11.95
CA GLY A 79 9.10 8.88 -12.86
C GLY A 79 8.67 7.52 -12.30
N GLU A 80 8.75 7.33 -10.97
CA GLU A 80 8.23 6.13 -10.33
C GLU A 80 6.75 5.94 -10.65
N LYS A 81 6.36 4.68 -10.91
CA LYS A 81 5.02 4.33 -11.38
C LYS A 81 4.12 3.94 -10.22
N ASN A 82 2.81 4.15 -10.42
CA ASN A 82 1.74 3.79 -9.49
C ASN A 82 1.86 4.45 -8.11
N LEU A 83 2.61 5.56 -8.00
CA LEU A 83 2.64 6.37 -6.77
C LEU A 83 1.23 6.91 -6.48
N ILE A 84 0.87 6.95 -5.20
CA ILE A 84 -0.40 7.44 -4.72
C ILE A 84 -0.12 8.77 -4.03
N SER A 85 -0.81 9.83 -4.41
CA SER A 85 -0.57 11.14 -3.80
C SER A 85 -1.04 11.16 -2.33
N PRO A 86 -0.36 11.91 -1.45
CA PRO A 86 -0.87 12.16 -0.10
C PRO A 86 -2.29 12.73 -0.09
N GLY A 87 -2.63 13.55 -1.09
CA GLY A 87 -3.99 14.09 -1.26
C GLY A 87 -5.04 13.03 -1.58
N GLU A 88 -4.67 11.96 -2.30
CA GLU A 88 -5.57 10.82 -2.51
C GLU A 88 -5.81 10.05 -1.21
N PHE A 89 -4.81 9.89 -0.34
CA PHE A 89 -5.02 9.28 0.99
C PHE A 89 -5.90 10.16 1.88
N ALA A 90 -5.70 11.48 1.87
CA ALA A 90 -6.50 12.41 2.65
C ALA A 90 -8.00 12.36 2.26
N ALA A 91 -8.32 12.08 0.99
CA ALA A 91 -9.70 11.90 0.55
C ALA A 91 -10.39 10.64 1.14
N TRP A 92 -9.61 9.69 1.65
CA TRP A 92 -10.10 8.48 2.32
C TRP A 92 -10.11 8.58 3.85
N GLU A 93 -9.56 9.65 4.44
CA GLU A 93 -9.64 9.85 5.88
C GLU A 93 -11.11 10.02 6.31
N ASN A 94 -11.62 9.09 7.12
CA ASN A 94 -13.03 9.03 7.56
C ASN A 94 -14.05 8.65 6.47
N ALA A 95 -13.61 8.19 5.29
CA ALA A 95 -14.52 7.67 4.27
C ALA A 95 -15.01 6.27 4.64
N GLU A 96 -16.27 5.96 4.32
CA GLU A 96 -16.77 4.59 4.49
C GLU A 96 -16.07 3.66 3.49
N TRP A 97 -15.55 2.54 3.99
CA TRP A 97 -14.87 1.57 3.14
C TRP A 97 -15.89 0.87 2.25
N PRO A 98 -15.72 0.88 0.92
CA PRO A 98 -16.62 0.12 0.06
C PRO A 98 -16.48 -1.36 0.37
N ASP A 99 -17.60 -2.08 0.52
CA ASP A 99 -17.57 -3.55 0.53
C ASP A 99 -17.00 -4.01 -0.80
N PRO A 100 -15.83 -4.65 -0.77
CA PRO A 100 -15.19 -5.03 -1.99
C PRO A 100 -15.96 -6.09 -2.82
N ARG A 101 -16.84 -6.88 -2.18
CA ARG A 101 -17.60 -8.00 -2.78
C ARG A 101 -16.73 -9.02 -3.52
N TRP A 102 -15.53 -9.28 -3.02
CA TRP A 102 -14.60 -10.28 -3.59
C TRP A 102 -14.76 -11.64 -2.93
#